data_AF-A0A948VA53-F1
#
_entry.id   AF-A0A948VA53-F1
#
_cell.length_a   1.000
_cell.length_b   1.000
_cell.length_c   1.000
_cell.angle_alpha   90.00
_cell.angle_beta   90.00
_cell.angle_gamma   90.00
#
_symmetry.space_group_name_H-M   'P 1'
#
loop_
_entity.id
_entity.type
_entity.pdbx_description
1 polymer ?
#
loop_
_entity_poly.entity_id
_entity_poly.type
_entity_poly.pdbx_seq_one_letter_code
_entity_poly.pdbx_strand_id
1 'polypeptide(L)'
;MDAVQMEMHARIQGGSRSMKDPAGRDVRILRDQDGLQIAAELGHPLREIYMAALGLGICPYRYLRNREAISLTEQLELAKAQVGLVGAGGLGGHIILLLARVGIGRLVVVDHDVFDETNLNRQALSTRG
;
A
#
# COMPACT_ATOMS: atom_id res chain seq x y z
N MET A 1 -10.31 20.28 10.32
CA MET A 1 -9.44 19.92 9.17
C MET A 1 -8.86 21.21 8.65
N ASP A 2 -7.56 21.26 8.39
CA ASP A 2 -6.94 22.39 7.72
C ASP A 2 -7.30 22.41 6.22
N ALA A 3 -7.01 23.53 5.55
CA ALA A 3 -7.35 23.74 4.15
C ALA A 3 -6.69 22.71 3.21
N VAL A 4 -5.50 22.22 3.56
CA VAL A 4 -4.76 21.22 2.78
C VAL A 4 -5.48 19.88 2.81
N GLN A 5 -5.93 19.44 3.97
CA GLN A 5 -6.69 18.20 4.13
C GLN A 5 -8.03 18.25 3.37
N MET A 6 -8.71 19.42 3.39
CA MET A 6 -9.96 19.61 2.65
C MET A 6 -9.76 19.53 1.14
N GLU A 7 -8.72 20.19 0.62
CA GLU A 7 -8.36 20.12 -0.81
C GLU A 7 -8.03 18.68 -1.22
N MET A 8 -7.21 17.97 -0.45
CA MET A 8 -6.88 16.57 -0.72
C MET A 8 -8.14 15.70 -0.79
N HIS A 9 -9.06 15.84 0.17
CA HIS A 9 -10.31 15.09 0.18
C HIS A 9 -11.17 15.39 -1.07
N ALA A 10 -11.25 16.66 -1.48
CA ALA A 10 -11.99 17.07 -2.67
C ALA A 10 -11.37 16.45 -3.95
N ARG A 11 -10.04 16.50 -4.09
CA ARG A 11 -9.32 15.89 -5.22
C ARG A 11 -9.54 14.38 -5.29
N ILE A 12 -9.45 13.69 -4.15
CA ILE A 12 -9.69 12.24 -4.07
C ILE A 12 -11.12 11.89 -4.47
N GLN A 13 -12.12 12.62 -3.95
CA GLN A 13 -13.52 12.39 -4.32
C GLN A 13 -13.76 12.63 -5.81
N GLY A 14 -13.19 13.69 -6.38
CA GLY A 14 -13.28 14.02 -7.80
C GLY A 14 -12.58 13.00 -8.71
N GLY A 15 -11.43 12.46 -8.30
CA GLY A 15 -10.68 11.44 -9.05
C GLY A 15 -11.21 10.01 -8.91
N SER A 16 -12.14 9.78 -7.97
CA SER A 16 -12.66 8.45 -7.68
C SER A 16 -13.86 8.05 -8.56
N ARG A 17 -14.05 6.74 -8.76
CA ARG A 17 -15.09 6.18 -9.65
C ARG A 17 -15.89 5.09 -8.94
N SER A 18 -17.20 5.04 -9.19
CA SER A 18 -18.06 3.96 -8.70
C SER A 18 -17.97 2.73 -9.62
N MET A 19 -17.95 1.55 -9.03
CA MET A 19 -18.03 0.28 -9.75
C MET A 19 -18.56 -0.85 -8.85
N LYS A 20 -18.73 -2.05 -9.42
CA LYS A 20 -18.98 -3.27 -8.66
C LYS A 20 -17.65 -3.98 -8.36
N ASP A 21 -17.47 -4.42 -7.11
CA ASP A 21 -16.37 -5.30 -6.75
C ASP A 21 -16.62 -6.75 -7.26
N PRO A 22 -15.64 -7.67 -7.15
CA PRO A 22 -15.82 -9.05 -7.61
C PRO A 22 -17.00 -9.80 -6.99
N ALA A 23 -17.46 -9.38 -5.81
CA ALA A 23 -18.63 -9.94 -5.12
C ALA A 23 -19.94 -9.22 -5.49
N GLY A 24 -19.92 -8.29 -6.45
CA GLY A 24 -21.09 -7.54 -6.93
C GLY A 24 -21.52 -6.38 -6.01
N ARG A 25 -20.73 -6.01 -5.00
CA ARG A 25 -21.04 -4.90 -4.09
C ARG A 25 -20.61 -3.57 -4.69
N ASP A 26 -21.36 -2.51 -4.43
CA ASP A 26 -20.94 -1.16 -4.81
C ASP A 26 -19.68 -0.76 -4.04
N VAL A 27 -18.75 -0.15 -4.77
CA VAL A 27 -17.52 0.38 -4.22
C VAL A 27 -17.09 1.61 -5.01
N ARG A 28 -16.56 2.59 -4.29
CA ARG A 28 -15.87 3.72 -4.91
C ARG A 28 -14.39 3.44 -4.89
N ILE A 29 -13.72 3.61 -6.02
CA ILE A 29 -12.31 3.28 -6.19
C ILE A 29 -11.48 4.51 -6.55
N LEU A 30 -10.21 4.51 -6.16
CA LEU A 30 -9.19 5.44 -6.66
C LEU A 30 -8.11 4.62 -7.39
N ARG A 31 -7.86 4.90 -8.67
CA ARG A 31 -6.80 4.19 -9.40
C ARG A 31 -5.44 4.78 -9.05
N ASP A 32 -4.39 3.98 -9.22
CA ASP A 32 -3.02 4.40 -8.95
C ASP A 32 -2.63 5.64 -9.76
N GLN A 33 -3.08 5.74 -11.02
CA GLN A 33 -2.83 6.90 -11.87
C GLN A 33 -3.41 8.18 -11.27
N ASP A 34 -4.68 8.15 -10.85
CA ASP A 34 -5.36 9.30 -10.24
C ASP A 34 -4.70 9.65 -8.89
N GLY A 35 -4.39 8.64 -8.07
CA GLY A 35 -3.72 8.83 -6.79
C GLY A 35 -2.30 9.42 -6.91
N LEU A 36 -1.51 8.95 -7.88
CA LEU A 36 -0.17 9.46 -8.17
C LEU A 36 -0.21 10.90 -8.69
N GLN A 37 -1.20 11.23 -9.52
CA GLN A 37 -1.39 12.59 -10.00
C GLN A 37 -1.71 13.54 -8.84
N ILE A 38 -2.67 13.19 -7.99
CA ILE A 38 -3.04 13.99 -6.81
C ILE A 38 -1.84 14.14 -5.86
N ALA A 39 -1.09 13.05 -5.62
CA ALA A 39 0.12 13.04 -4.82
C ALA A 39 1.15 14.05 -5.34
N ALA A 40 1.42 14.04 -6.65
CA ALA A 40 2.37 14.96 -7.27
C ALA A 40 1.91 16.43 -7.22
N GLU A 41 0.63 16.69 -7.48
CA GLU A 41 0.05 18.04 -7.49
C GLU A 41 0.04 18.69 -6.10
N LEU A 42 -0.21 17.91 -5.05
CA LEU A 42 -0.29 18.40 -3.67
C LEU A 42 1.04 18.28 -2.90
N GLY A 43 2.06 17.64 -3.47
CA GLY A 43 3.35 17.43 -2.81
C GLY A 43 3.30 16.40 -1.67
N HIS A 44 2.41 15.42 -1.75
CA HIS A 44 2.25 14.35 -0.77
C HIS A 44 2.68 12.99 -1.35
N PRO A 45 3.19 12.06 -0.53
CA PRO A 45 3.44 10.70 -0.99
C PRO A 45 2.14 9.93 -1.23
N LEU A 46 2.14 9.02 -2.20
CA LEU A 46 0.97 8.20 -2.58
C LEU A 46 0.29 7.50 -1.39
N ARG A 47 1.08 7.06 -0.39
CA ARG A 47 0.56 6.41 0.82
C ARG A 47 -0.44 7.31 1.56
N GLU A 48 -0.19 8.61 1.63
CA GLU A 48 -1.04 9.56 2.35
C GLU A 48 -2.36 9.77 1.60
N ILE A 49 -2.29 9.82 0.26
CA ILE A 49 -3.48 9.83 -0.60
C ILE A 49 -4.32 8.57 -0.40
N TYR A 50 -3.69 7.40 -0.32
CA TYR A 50 -4.40 6.14 -0.06
C TYR A 50 -5.01 6.08 1.34
N MET A 51 -4.30 6.54 2.37
CA MET A 51 -4.85 6.61 3.73
C MET A 51 -6.07 7.54 3.79
N ALA A 52 -5.99 8.72 3.16
CA ALA A 52 -7.12 9.63 3.06
C ALA A 52 -8.28 9.03 2.27
N ALA A 53 -8.02 8.38 1.14
CA ALA A 53 -9.03 7.68 0.35
C ALA A 53 -9.74 6.59 1.15
N LEU A 54 -8.99 5.73 1.85
CA LEU A 54 -9.54 4.69 2.71
C LEU A 54 -10.40 5.29 3.84
N GLY A 55 -9.95 6.39 4.46
CA GLY A 55 -10.72 7.13 5.46
C GLY A 55 -12.02 7.73 4.93
N LEU A 56 -12.11 8.00 3.62
CA LEU A 56 -13.31 8.44 2.91
C LEU A 56 -14.19 7.27 2.40
N GLY A 57 -13.83 6.03 2.70
CA GLY A 57 -14.51 4.84 2.17
C GLY A 57 -14.24 4.58 0.69
N ILE A 58 -13.18 5.17 0.14
CA ILE A 58 -12.74 4.99 -1.24
C ILE A 58 -11.59 4.00 -1.27
N CYS A 59 -11.76 2.90 -1.99
CA CYS A 59 -10.79 1.81 -2.08
C CYS A 59 -9.68 2.16 -3.10
N PRO A 60 -8.39 2.23 -2.71
CA PRO A 60 -7.31 2.19 -3.70
C PRO A 60 -7.45 0.91 -4.54
N TYR A 61 -7.53 1.07 -5.86
CA TYR A 61 -7.99 0.00 -6.76
C TYR A 61 -7.14 -1.27 -6.67
N ARG A 62 -5.85 -1.15 -6.37
CA ARG A 62 -4.93 -2.26 -6.14
C ARG A 62 -5.35 -3.21 -5.01
N TYR A 63 -6.12 -2.74 -4.02
CA TYR A 63 -6.60 -3.55 -2.89
C TYR A 63 -7.99 -4.13 -3.12
N LEU A 64 -8.62 -3.89 -4.27
CA LEU A 64 -10.00 -4.30 -4.53
C LEU A 64 -10.23 -5.81 -4.33
N ARG A 65 -9.26 -6.64 -4.71
CA ARG A 65 -9.34 -8.10 -4.58
C ARG A 65 -9.11 -8.61 -3.15
N ASN A 66 -8.53 -7.79 -2.28
CA ASN A 66 -8.35 -8.14 -0.87
C ASN A 66 -9.61 -7.85 -0.04
N ARG A 67 -10.54 -7.03 -0.58
CA ARG A 67 -11.67 -6.45 0.14
C ARG A 67 -12.60 -7.46 0.82
N GLU A 68 -12.68 -8.69 0.30
CA GLU A 68 -13.47 -9.76 0.90
C GLU A 68 -12.88 -10.25 2.22
N ALA A 69 -11.55 -10.33 2.32
CA ALA A 69 -10.85 -10.77 3.51
C ALA A 69 -10.39 -9.60 4.40
N ILE A 70 -10.17 -8.42 3.84
CA ILE A 70 -9.66 -7.22 4.51
C ILE A 70 -10.56 -6.04 4.13
N SER A 71 -11.38 -5.58 5.05
CA SER A 71 -12.25 -4.42 4.87
C SER A 71 -11.46 -3.12 4.63
N LEU A 72 -12.12 -2.06 4.17
CA LEU A 72 -11.45 -0.76 3.95
C LEU A 72 -10.89 -0.17 5.25
N THR A 73 -11.60 -0.37 6.36
CA THR A 73 -11.14 0.06 7.69
C THR A 73 -9.90 -0.74 8.11
N GLU A 74 -9.91 -2.07 7.95
CA GLU A 74 -8.72 -2.88 8.26
C GLU A 74 -7.54 -2.54 7.34
N GLN A 75 -7.79 -2.29 6.06
CA GLN A 75 -6.77 -1.86 5.11
C GLN A 75 -6.16 -0.50 5.51
N LEU A 76 -6.96 0.41 6.07
CA LEU A 76 -6.47 1.67 6.64
C LEU A 76 -5.60 1.43 7.87
N GLU A 77 -5.97 0.50 8.74
CA GLU A 77 -5.15 0.13 9.89
C GLU A 77 -3.82 -0.51 9.46
N LEU A 78 -3.83 -1.38 8.44
CA LEU A 78 -2.59 -1.89 7.83
C LEU A 78 -1.72 -0.76 7.28
N ALA A 79 -2.33 0.21 6.58
CA ALA A 79 -1.60 1.36 6.02
C ALA A 79 -1.00 2.28 7.10
N LYS A 80 -1.54 2.29 8.32
CA LYS A 80 -0.97 2.99 9.49
C LYS A 80 0.04 2.14 10.25
N ALA A 81 0.00 0.81 10.09
CA ALA A 81 0.82 -0.12 10.86
C ALA A 81 2.30 -0.01 10.50
N GLN A 82 3.13 -0.30 11.50
CA GLN A 82 4.56 -0.48 11.36
C GLN A 82 4.96 -1.88 11.83
N VAL A 83 5.76 -2.57 11.03
CA VAL A 83 6.27 -3.91 11.36
C VAL A 83 7.80 -3.88 11.39
N GLY A 84 8.38 -4.37 12.49
CA GLY A 84 9.80 -4.67 12.60
C GLY A 84 10.07 -6.11 12.20
N LEU A 85 11.06 -6.34 11.33
CA LEU A 85 11.50 -7.68 10.92
C LEU A 85 13.01 -7.81 11.12
N VAL A 86 13.40 -8.82 11.90
CA VAL A 86 14.81 -9.19 12.08
C VAL A 86 15.08 -10.41 11.20
N GLY A 87 16.01 -10.25 10.26
CA GLY A 87 16.28 -11.21 9.19
C GLY A 87 15.52 -10.89 7.90
N ALA A 88 16.27 -10.59 6.84
CA ALA A 88 15.84 -10.40 5.47
C ALA A 88 16.38 -11.51 4.54
N GLY A 89 16.91 -12.60 5.11
CA GLY A 89 17.32 -13.81 4.41
C GLY A 89 16.18 -14.50 3.64
N GLY A 90 16.42 -15.71 3.13
CA GLY A 90 15.49 -16.39 2.21
C GLY A 90 14.00 -16.36 2.63
N LEU A 91 13.66 -16.68 3.87
CA LEU A 91 12.27 -16.56 4.37
C LEU A 91 11.87 -15.09 4.62
N GLY A 92 12.75 -14.32 5.26
CA GLY A 92 12.50 -12.92 5.61
C GLY A 92 12.17 -12.07 4.38
N GLY A 93 12.90 -12.24 3.28
CA GLY A 93 12.62 -11.59 1.99
C GLY A 93 11.20 -11.85 1.48
N HIS A 94 10.71 -13.09 1.57
CA HIS A 94 9.33 -13.41 1.18
C HIS A 94 8.31 -12.72 2.09
N ILE A 95 8.55 -12.68 3.40
CA ILE A 95 7.68 -12.00 4.37
C ILE A 95 7.63 -10.49 4.08
N ILE A 96 8.77 -9.85 3.81
CA ILE A 96 8.84 -8.43 3.43
C ILE A 96 7.96 -8.15 2.22
N LEU A 97 8.06 -8.99 1.17
CA LEU A 97 7.26 -8.84 -0.05
C LEU A 97 5.76 -8.98 0.22
N LEU A 98 5.36 -9.91 1.08
CA LEU A 98 3.96 -10.09 1.45
C LEU A 98 3.43 -8.90 2.27
N LEU A 99 4.19 -8.44 3.27
CA LEU A 99 3.82 -7.29 4.10
C LEU A 99 3.70 -6.00 3.26
N ALA A 100 4.64 -5.78 2.34
CA ALA A 100 4.57 -4.65 1.43
C ALA A 100 3.36 -4.74 0.47
N ARG A 101 3.08 -5.93 -0.07
CA ARG A 101 1.95 -6.15 -1.00
C ARG A 101 0.59 -6.03 -0.33
N VAL A 102 0.45 -6.47 0.91
CA VAL A 102 -0.81 -6.31 1.66
C VAL A 102 -1.04 -4.87 2.12
N GLY A 103 -0.02 -4.01 2.03
CA GLY A 103 -0.14 -2.57 2.26
C GLY A 103 0.23 -2.13 3.68
N ILE A 104 1.19 -2.80 4.33
CA ILE A 104 1.77 -2.28 5.58
C ILE A 104 2.45 -0.92 5.32
N GLY A 105 2.14 0.07 6.15
CA GLY A 105 2.61 1.44 5.99
C GLY A 105 4.12 1.63 6.13
N ARG A 106 4.73 0.94 7.10
CA ARG A 106 6.17 1.04 7.36
C ARG A 106 6.78 -0.30 7.75
N LEU A 107 7.85 -0.68 7.06
CA LEU A 107 8.68 -1.84 7.40
C LEU A 107 10.04 -1.37 7.92
N VAL A 108 10.43 -1.87 9.09
CA VAL A 108 11.77 -1.68 9.65
C VAL A 108 12.47 -3.03 9.58
N VAL A 109 13.38 -3.18 8.63
CA VAL A 109 14.07 -4.44 8.37
C VAL A 109 15.50 -4.33 8.88
N VAL A 110 15.93 -5.32 9.67
CA VAL A 110 17.29 -5.42 10.20
C VAL A 110 17.85 -6.77 9.78
N ASP A 111 18.92 -6.79 8.99
CA ASP A 111 19.69 -7.99 8.67
C ASP A 111 21.18 -7.67 8.80
N HIS A 112 21.95 -8.62 9.32
CA HIS A 112 23.40 -8.52 9.46
C HIS A 112 24.15 -9.26 8.35
N ASP A 113 23.44 -10.06 7.55
CA ASP A 113 24.02 -10.86 6.47
C ASP A 113 24.21 -10.02 5.20
N VAL A 114 25.10 -10.47 4.32
CA VAL A 114 25.36 -9.85 3.01
C VAL A 114 24.98 -10.82 1.90
N PHE A 115 24.66 -10.29 0.72
CA PHE A 115 24.38 -11.14 -0.44
C PHE A 115 25.70 -11.73 -0.94
N ASP A 116 25.73 -13.06 -1.09
CA ASP A 116 26.88 -13.84 -1.52
C ASP A 116 26.42 -15.01 -2.41
N GLU A 117 27.32 -15.56 -3.23
CA GLU A 117 27.01 -16.64 -4.18
C GLU A 117 26.29 -17.81 -3.49
N THR A 118 26.68 -18.14 -2.25
CA THR A 118 26.08 -19.22 -1.45
C THR A 118 24.63 -18.97 -1.02
N ASN A 119 24.13 -17.74 -1.16
CA ASN A 119 22.77 -17.35 -0.74
C ASN A 119 21.88 -16.76 -1.84
N LEU A 120 22.42 -16.43 -3.02
CA LEU A 120 21.62 -15.93 -4.15
C LEU A 120 20.48 -16.88 -4.55
N ASN A 121 20.65 -18.19 -4.40
CA ASN A 121 19.63 -19.19 -4.78
C ASN A 121 18.33 -19.12 -3.95
N ARG A 122 18.33 -18.40 -2.82
CA ARG A 122 17.17 -18.29 -1.92
C ARG A 122 16.75 -16.85 -1.61
N GLN A 123 17.58 -15.87 -1.92
CA GLN A 123 17.29 -14.46 -1.64
C GLN A 123 16.34 -13.87 -2.67
N ALA A 124 15.21 -13.33 -2.19
CA ALA A 124 14.23 -12.66 -3.04
C ALA A 124 14.84 -11.39 -3.66
N LEU A 125 14.53 -11.14 -4.95
CA LEU A 125 15.04 -10.00 -5.74
C LEU A 125 16.57 -9.92 -5.86
N SER A 126 17.29 -10.99 -5.51
CA SER A 126 18.72 -11.06 -5.78
C SER A 126 18.98 -11.18 -7.29
N THR A 127 19.99 -10.46 -7.75
CA THR A 127 20.55 -10.61 -9.10
C THR A 127 22.05 -10.81 -8.95
N ARG A 128 22.69 -11.43 -9.95
CA ARG A 128 24.15 -11.42 -10.00
C ARG A 128 24.60 -9.99 -10.27
N GLY A 129 25.50 -9.48 -9.43
CA GLY A 129 26.16 -8.19 -9.64
C GLY A 129 27.08 -8.20 -10.85
#